data_AF-A0A1F5G5C4-F1
#
_entry.id   AF-A0A1F5G5C4-F1
#
_cell.length_a   1.000
_cell.length_b   1.000
_cell.length_c   1.000
_cell.angle_alpha   90.00
_cell.angle_beta   90.00
_cell.angle_gamma   90.00
#
_symmetry.space_group_name_H-M   'P 1'
#
loop_
_entity.id
_entity.type
_entity.pdbx_description
1 polymer ?
#
loop_
_entity_poly.entity_id
_entity_poly.type
_entity_poly.pdbx_seq_one_letter_code
_entity_poly.pdbx_strand_id
1 'polypeptide(L)'
;MLLTRTQKLKQLKAKLIDLEEVKLKDALTKYGEAYQESGGAWQENAAWELADEEISVLRAMITEVKSEIRELERQNLNNSLVKTTAKKIKSK
;
A
#
# COMPACT_ATOMS: atom_id res chain seq x y z
N MET A 1 16.89 -5.86 -17.07
CA MET A 1 15.79 -6.85 -17.16
C MET A 1 14.49 -6.11 -16.89
N LEU A 2 13.53 -6.10 -17.83
CA LEU A 2 12.19 -5.55 -17.59
C LEU A 2 11.42 -6.51 -16.67
N LEU A 3 11.02 -6.01 -15.50
CA LEU A 3 10.14 -6.75 -14.60
C LEU A 3 8.81 -7.03 -15.31
N THR A 4 8.40 -8.29 -15.35
CA THR A 4 7.09 -8.65 -15.87
C THR A 4 6.01 -8.10 -14.95
N ARG A 5 4.84 -7.77 -15.50
CA ARG A 5 3.69 -7.23 -14.74
C ARG A 5 3.36 -8.06 -13.50
N THR A 6 3.39 -9.39 -13.63
CA THR A 6 3.15 -10.33 -12.51
C THR A 6 4.18 -10.20 -11.41
N GLN A 7 5.46 -10.05 -11.77
CA GLN A 7 6.53 -9.83 -10.80
C GLN A 7 6.36 -8.46 -10.10
N LYS A 8 5.99 -7.41 -10.84
CA LYS A 8 5.69 -6.09 -10.26
C LYS A 8 4.52 -6.16 -9.26
N LEU A 9 3.46 -6.87 -9.61
CA LEU A 9 2.29 -7.04 -8.76
C LEU A 9 2.61 -7.83 -7.48
N LYS A 10 3.46 -8.86 -7.59
CA LYS A 10 3.97 -9.60 -6.43
C LYS A 10 4.82 -8.71 -5.52
N GLN A 11 5.70 -7.88 -6.09
CA GLN A 11 6.51 -6.93 -5.32
C GLN A 11 5.65 -5.88 -4.61
N LEU A 12 4.65 -5.32 -5.29
CA LEU A 12 3.73 -4.35 -4.69
C LEU A 12 2.91 -4.96 -3.56
N LYS A 13 2.43 -6.21 -3.71
CA LYS A 13 1.73 -6.93 -2.64
C LYS A 13 2.65 -7.21 -1.45
N ALA A 14 3.89 -7.62 -1.68
CA ALA A 14 4.87 -7.80 -0.60
C ALA A 14 5.19 -6.49 0.11
N LYS A 15 5.37 -5.39 -0.63
CA LYS A 15 5.58 -4.05 -0.09
C LYS A 15 4.36 -3.57 0.71
N LEU A 16 3.15 -3.87 0.25
CA LEU A 16 1.93 -3.55 0.97
C LEU A 16 1.87 -4.26 2.33
N ILE A 17 2.20 -5.56 2.36
CA ILE A 17 2.27 -6.34 3.59
C ILE A 17 3.34 -5.76 4.54
N ASP A 18 4.53 -5.44 4.05
CA ASP A 18 5.59 -4.80 4.86
C ASP A 18 5.11 -3.47 5.47
N LEU A 19 4.44 -2.63 4.68
CA LEU A 19 3.91 -1.35 5.16
C LEU A 19 2.80 -1.53 6.20
N GLU A 20 1.87 -2.45 5.99
CA GLU A 20 0.70 -2.65 6.88
C GLU A 20 1.04 -3.45 8.14
N GLU A 21 1.74 -4.57 7.99
CA GLU A 21 1.95 -5.56 9.05
C GLU A 21 3.20 -5.29 9.88
N VAL A 22 4.20 -4.61 9.32
CA VAL A 22 5.43 -4.31 10.03
C VAL A 22 5.45 -2.84 10.41
N LYS A 23 5.52 -1.95 9.42
CA LYS A 23 5.82 -0.53 9.66
C LYS A 23 4.68 0.21 10.34
N LEU A 24 3.45 0.04 9.85
CA LEU A 24 2.29 0.70 10.45
C LEU A 24 2.01 0.17 11.86
N LYS A 25 2.16 -1.13 12.09
CA LYS A 25 2.00 -1.69 13.45
C LYS A 25 3.07 -1.17 14.39
N ASP A 26 4.33 -1.13 13.97
CA ASP A 26 5.43 -0.58 14.78
C ASP A 26 5.20 0.90 15.12
N ALA A 27 4.82 1.72 14.13
CA ALA A 27 4.51 3.14 14.36
C ALA A 27 3.30 3.33 15.30
N LEU A 28 2.26 2.50 15.17
CA LEU A 28 1.12 2.51 16.09
C LEU A 28 1.49 2.11 17.51
N THR A 29 2.40 1.15 17.67
CA THR A 29 2.94 0.77 18.99
C THR A 29 3.67 1.96 19.61
N LYS A 30 4.62 2.59 18.88
CA LYS A 30 5.36 3.76 19.37
C LYS A 30 4.46 4.93 19.70
N TYR A 31 3.42 5.18 18.90
CA TYR A 31 2.41 6.19 19.18
C TYR A 31 1.68 5.91 20.50
N GLY A 32 1.30 4.64 20.74
CA GLY A 32 0.64 4.22 21.98
C GLY A 32 1.56 4.32 23.20
N GLU A 33 2.83 3.92 23.05
CA GLU A 33 3.86 4.04 24.09
C GLU A 33 4.10 5.51 24.44
N ALA A 34 4.33 6.36 23.44
CA ALA A 34 4.53 7.79 23.64
C ALA A 34 3.31 8.45 24.29
N TYR A 35 2.09 8.05 23.92
CA TYR A 35 0.86 8.52 24.56
C TYR A 35 0.80 8.13 26.05
N GLN A 36 1.12 6.87 26.37
CA GLN A 36 1.11 6.37 27.74
C GLN A 36 2.20 7.01 28.61
N GLU A 37 3.41 7.15 28.08
CA GLU A 37 4.55 7.76 28.79
C GLU A 37 4.32 9.24 29.10
N SER A 38 3.62 9.96 28.22
CA SER A 38 3.34 11.38 28.39
C SER A 38 2.22 11.69 29.39
N GLY A 39 1.40 10.69 29.74
CA GLY A 39 0.21 10.88 30.56
C GLY A 39 -0.75 11.90 29.93
N GLY A 40 -1.00 13.01 30.63
CA GLY A 40 -1.95 14.06 30.20
C GLY A 40 -1.36 15.16 29.31
N ALA A 41 -0.04 15.14 29.04
CA ALA A 41 0.67 16.15 28.25
C ALA A 41 1.22 15.59 26.92
N TRP A 42 0.57 14.55 26.37
CA TRP A 42 0.98 13.89 25.14
C TRP A 42 1.00 14.83 23.93
N GLN A 43 0.18 15.88 23.93
CA GLN A 43 0.14 16.90 22.88
C GLN A 43 1.46 17.69 22.77
N GLU A 44 2.27 17.72 23.82
CA GLU A 44 3.57 18.41 23.83
C GLU A 44 4.74 17.42 23.68
N ASN A 45 4.46 16.11 23.59
CA ASN A 45 5.50 15.12 23.41
C ASN A 45 5.89 14.99 21.92
N ALA A 46 7.09 15.45 21.60
CA ALA A 46 7.68 15.32 20.28
C ALA A 46 7.74 13.89 19.75
N ALA A 47 7.89 12.88 20.61
CA ALA A 47 7.86 11.47 20.21
C ALA A 47 6.45 11.01 19.79
N TRP A 48 5.41 11.55 20.42
CA TRP A 48 4.02 11.28 20.04
C TRP A 48 3.69 11.95 18.69
N GLU A 49 4.07 13.23 18.53
CA GLU A 49 3.86 13.98 17.29
C GLU A 49 4.59 13.32 16.10
N LEU A 50 5.86 12.93 16.30
CA LEU A 50 6.63 12.23 15.28
C LEU A 50 5.99 10.89 14.87
N ALA A 51 5.49 10.13 15.85
CA ALA A 51 4.82 8.85 15.57
C ALA A 51 3.49 9.06 14.81
N ASP A 52 2.73 10.12 15.12
CA ASP A 52 1.50 10.47 14.40
C ASP A 52 1.77 10.88 12.94
N GLU A 53 2.81 11.69 12.71
CA GLU A 53 3.27 12.04 11.37
C GLU A 53 3.71 10.80 10.59
N GLU A 54 4.48 9.90 11.22
CA GLU A 54 4.94 8.65 10.60
C GLU A 54 3.74 7.76 10.21
N ILE A 55 2.73 7.63 11.09
CA ILE A 55 1.48 6.92 10.77
C ILE A 55 0.78 7.54 9.57
N SER A 56 0.70 8.86 9.51
CA SER A 56 0.05 9.59 8.40
C SER A 56 0.75 9.34 7.07
N VAL A 57 2.09 9.38 7.05
CA VAL A 57 2.91 9.07 5.87
C VAL A 57 2.71 7.61 5.45
N LEU A 58 2.77 6.66 6.39
CA LEU A 58 2.58 5.25 6.10
C LEU A 58 1.19 4.95 5.51
N ARG A 59 0.14 5.58 6.04
CA ARG A 59 -1.23 5.46 5.49
C ARG A 59 -1.35 6.01 4.07
N ALA A 60 -0.70 7.13 3.78
CA ALA A 60 -0.65 7.68 2.42
C ALA A 60 0.08 6.72 1.47
N MET A 61 1.24 6.17 1.88
CA MET A 61 1.99 5.19 1.10
C MET A 61 1.20 3.90 0.85
N ILE A 62 0.48 3.40 1.85
CA ILE A 62 -0.40 2.23 1.72
C ILE A 62 -1.50 2.49 0.70
N THR A 63 -2.11 3.67 0.75
CA THR A 63 -3.17 4.06 -0.18
C THR A 63 -2.66 4.10 -1.62
N GLU A 64 -1.48 4.69 -1.83
CA GLU A 64 -0.83 4.75 -3.14
C GLU A 64 -0.52 3.35 -3.68
N VAL A 65 0.11 2.48 -2.87
CA VAL A 65 0.43 1.11 -3.27
C VAL A 65 -0.84 0.31 -3.60
N LYS A 66 -1.92 0.47 -2.82
CA LYS A 66 -3.23 -0.15 -3.11
C LYS A 66 -3.83 0.36 -4.41
N SER A 67 -3.70 1.65 -4.70
CA SER A 67 -4.14 2.25 -5.96
C SER A 67 -3.39 1.65 -7.15
N GLU A 68 -2.06 1.55 -7.04
CA GLU A 68 -1.22 0.98 -8.10
C GLU A 68 -1.53 -0.51 -8.33
N ILE A 69 -1.75 -1.30 -7.27
CA ILE A 69 -2.19 -2.70 -7.40
C ILE A 69 -3.52 -2.77 -8.14
N ARG A 70 -4.53 -1.99 -7.75
CA ARG A 70 -5.86 -1.98 -8.39
C ARG A 70 -5.76 -1.59 -9.85
N GLU A 71 -4.93 -0.62 -10.19
CA GLU A 71 -4.71 -0.21 -11.58
C GLU A 71 -4.05 -1.33 -12.40
N LEU A 72 -3.04 -1.99 -11.83
CA LEU A 72 -2.41 -3.15 -12.47
C LEU A 72 -3.34 -4.36 -12.58
N GLU A 73 -4.33 -4.52 -11.70
CA GLU A 73 -5.35 -5.57 -11.83
C GLU A 73 -6.40 -5.18 -12.89
N ARG A 74 -6.83 -3.92 -12.95
CA ARG A 74 -7.78 -3.41 -13.96
C ARG A 74 -7.28 -3.57 -15.39
N GLN A 75 -6.05 -3.14 -15.71
CA GLN A 75 -5.60 -3.29 -17.10
C GLN A 75 -5.32 -4.75 -17.48
N ASN A 76 -5.23 -5.67 -16.50
CA ASN A 76 -5.16 -7.10 -16.79
C ASN A 76 -6.53 -7.62 -17.29
N LEU A 77 -7.61 -7.19 -16.63
CA LEU A 77 -8.98 -7.50 -17.07
C LEU A 77 -9.28 -6.93 -18.47
N ASN A 78 -8.91 -5.67 -18.72
CA ASN A 78 -9.13 -5.03 -20.02
C ASN A 78 -8.31 -5.69 -21.13
N ASN A 79 -7.07 -6.12 -20.87
CA ASN A 79 -6.25 -6.81 -21.86
C ASN A 79 -6.75 -8.24 -22.15
N SER A 80 -7.43 -8.88 -21.20
CA SER A 80 -8.07 -10.18 -21.40
C SER A 80 -9.30 -10.09 -22.32
N LEU A 81 -10.14 -9.06 -22.12
CA LEU A 81 -11.35 -8.82 -22.90
C LEU A 81 -11.07 -8.51 -24.37
N VAL A 82 -10.03 -7.70 -24.65
CA VAL A 82 -9.64 -7.35 -26.04
C VAL A 82 -9.14 -8.58 -26.82
N LYS A 83 -8.49 -9.54 -26.15
CA LYS A 83 -8.03 -10.79 -26.78
C LYS A 83 -9.19 -11.71 -27.15
N THR A 84 -10.29 -11.69 -26.41
CA THR A 84 -11.46 -12.53 -26.69
C THR A 84 -12.27 -12.01 -27.88
N THR A 85 -12.41 -10.69 -28.01
CA THR A 85 -13.10 -10.06 -29.16
C THR A 85 -12.30 -10.19 -30.45
N ALA A 86 -10.97 -10.09 -30.42
CA ALA A 86 -10.13 -10.21 -31.61
C ALA A 86 -10.17 -11.61 -32.26
N LYS A 87 -10.35 -12.67 -31.45
CA LYS A 87 -10.40 -14.06 -31.96
C LYS A 87 -11.73 -14.38 -32.67
N LYS A 88 -12.80 -13.66 -32.35
CA LYS A 88 -14.13 -13.87 -32.95
C LYS A 88 -14.29 -13.24 -34.33
N ILE A 89 -13.47 -12.25 -34.67
CA ILE A 89 -13.59 -11.47 -35.92
C ILE A 89 -12.85 -12.14 -37.10
N LYS A 90 -11.84 -12.99 -36.84
CA LYS A 90 -11.07 -13.71 -37.88
C LYS A 90 -11.70 -15.02 -38.37
N SER A 91 -12.91 -15.35 -37.92
CA SER A 91 -13.62 -16.57 -38.32
C SER A 91 -14.89 -16.21 -39.10
N LYS A 92 -14.73 -15.65 -40.30
CA LYS A 92 -15.76 -15.54 -41.33
C LYS A 92 -15.09 -15.56 -42.70
#